data_AF-A0A8X6XXT3-F1
#
_entry.id   AF-A0A8X6XXT3-F1
#
_cell.length_a   1.000
_cell.length_b   1.000
_cell.length_c   1.000
_cell.angle_alpha   90.00
_cell.angle_beta   90.00
_cell.angle_gamma   90.00
#
_symmetry.space_group_name_H-M   'P 1'
#
loop_
_entity.id
_entity.type
_entity.pdbx_description
1 polymer ?
#
loop_
_entity_poly.entity_id
_entity_poly.type
_entity_poly.pdbx_seq_one_letter_code
_entity_poly.pdbx_strand_id
1 'polypeptide(L)'
;MDELTEQEILWTVHIDYVPDTVLLDIFDRLSFKELCLCSRVCQRWYILSKDFSLRKRIVIKKSLQASQFSSLVHYHFTHVLKEFKLLRMRNCPLLSIKKDTLWKLARQSNNMKKLVLMSCSLSRVSLKDLPSTLEHISVRGSEVYPNVFLGQNPSLYVPHLVCLDVGGVSNFLTSQDLHVFNKLKFLRALYMDGCFRVNNGGIESIIDILPQLEVLDVEGTDISDEGAITIFNYCSNIKNLYLGNTSVNDMAFSLVKVQALPQMRTFCVMNTNVSSTVLHSFLLQNLSTHELIVRANFKGPHNCTEWKIPVILSKPREDLDKKKVKCKVIDVMFHPQTMKLAKQNSRFKGVVEDTALTTVKEQFGIDLTAKSKVYPKMKYKGKAPPIILRKNTQNTDQGYVCEPLEDYVKKILPKVKPKYPEEKNSKSKLSKTKEPKYCVKYRDVLDLKDYSLMGYTDLSAPKEIIVEIQLPEVQKAIDIELDILEKKLLLKSCPGANHSYNLNLDLSYAVDKNAGRAKLDKTKKVLTVSLPIKERGIPETIGRNEKKDV
;
A
#
# COMPACT_ATOMS: atom_id res chain seq x y z
N MET A 1 -1.98 48.67 6.46
CA MET A 1 -1.55 47.89 5.27
C MET A 1 -0.76 46.69 5.78
N ASP A 2 -1.30 45.48 5.94
CA ASP A 2 -2.65 44.97 5.69
C ASP A 2 -3.05 44.14 6.92
N GLU A 3 -4.26 44.44 7.42
CA GLU A 3 -4.92 43.65 8.45
C GLU A 3 -5.32 42.31 7.83
N LEU A 4 -4.77 41.22 8.38
CA LEU A 4 -5.33 39.90 8.16
C LEU A 4 -6.75 39.93 8.72
N THR A 5 -7.74 39.91 7.83
CA THR A 5 -9.16 39.97 8.15
C THR A 5 -9.55 38.90 9.16
N GLU A 6 -10.37 39.23 10.16
CA GLU A 6 -10.91 38.30 11.18
C GLU A 6 -11.59 37.05 10.59
N GLN A 7 -11.94 37.06 9.30
CA GLN A 7 -12.43 35.90 8.56
C GLN A 7 -11.37 34.82 8.30
N GLU A 8 -10.08 35.16 8.23
CA GLU A 8 -9.00 34.17 8.02
C GLU A 8 -8.63 33.41 9.31
N ILE A 9 -8.97 33.97 10.48
CA ILE A 9 -8.70 33.35 11.79
C ILE A 9 -9.75 32.25 12.10
N LEU A 10 -10.91 32.25 11.44
CA LEU A 10 -12.00 31.30 11.72
C LEU A 10 -11.83 29.89 11.08
N TRP A 11 -10.77 29.64 10.30
CA TRP A 11 -10.65 28.42 9.50
C TRP A 11 -9.32 27.66 9.65
N THR A 12 -8.64 27.78 10.78
CA THR A 12 -7.57 26.85 11.12
C THR A 12 -7.86 26.19 12.46
N VAL A 13 -8.77 25.20 12.45
CA VAL A 13 -8.74 24.16 13.49
C VAL A 13 -7.41 23.44 13.29
N HIS A 14 -6.37 23.93 13.96
CA HIS A 14 -5.06 23.31 13.95
C HIS A 14 -5.24 21.92 14.57
N ILE A 15 -4.64 20.90 13.94
CA ILE A 15 -4.83 19.50 14.34
C ILE A 15 -4.43 19.24 15.81
N ASP A 16 -3.65 20.14 16.40
CA ASP A 16 -3.27 20.14 17.81
C ASP A 16 -4.45 20.38 18.78
N TYR A 17 -5.55 21.01 18.33
CA TYR A 17 -6.74 21.24 19.16
C TYR A 17 -7.76 20.11 19.08
N VAL A 18 -7.56 19.11 18.21
CA VAL A 18 -8.44 17.95 18.08
C VAL A 18 -8.23 17.03 19.28
N PRO A 19 -9.28 16.52 19.98
CA PRO A 19 -9.12 15.58 21.09
C PRO A 19 -8.44 14.26 20.70
N ASP A 20 -7.77 13.61 21.66
CA ASP A 20 -7.06 12.33 21.43
C ASP A 20 -7.99 11.23 20.90
N THR A 21 -9.24 11.17 21.36
CA THR A 21 -10.24 10.21 20.89
C THR A 21 -10.54 10.36 19.41
N VAL A 22 -10.63 11.60 18.91
CA VAL A 22 -10.84 11.89 17.50
C VAL A 22 -9.58 11.61 16.68
N LEU A 23 -8.39 11.94 17.22
CA LEU A 23 -7.13 11.58 16.58
C LEU A 23 -6.94 10.07 16.47
N LEU A 24 -7.36 9.30 17.47
CA LEU A 24 -7.34 7.83 17.43
C LEU A 24 -8.31 7.29 16.37
N ASP A 25 -9.51 7.86 16.22
CA ASP A 25 -10.43 7.47 15.14
C ASP A 25 -9.86 7.79 13.75
N ILE A 26 -9.13 8.91 13.61
CA ILE A 26 -8.39 9.24 12.39
C ILE A 26 -7.27 8.21 12.15
N PHE A 27 -6.50 7.90 13.19
CA PHE A 27 -5.36 6.98 13.11
C PHE A 27 -5.79 5.54 12.82
N ASP A 28 -6.96 5.09 13.27
CA ASP A 28 -7.47 3.74 13.01
C ASP A 28 -7.71 3.49 11.51
N ARG A 29 -7.86 4.57 10.72
CA ARG A 29 -8.01 4.53 9.26
C ARG A 29 -6.68 4.52 8.52
N LEU A 30 -5.56 4.75 9.21
CA LEU A 30 -4.22 4.79 8.63
C LEU A 30 -3.62 3.39 8.55
N SER A 31 -2.80 3.15 7.53
CA SER A 31 -2.01 1.93 7.45
C SER A 31 -0.93 1.91 8.54
N PHE A 32 -0.47 0.71 8.90
CA PHE A 32 0.65 0.56 9.85
C PHE A 32 1.88 1.40 9.47
N LYS A 33 2.17 1.52 8.16
CA LYS A 33 3.25 2.38 7.67
C LYS A 33 2.98 3.86 7.97
N GLU A 34 1.76 4.34 7.76
CA GLU A 34 1.38 5.73 8.02
C GLU A 34 1.38 6.01 9.52
N LEU A 35 0.97 5.06 10.36
CA LEU A 35 1.10 5.18 11.81
C LEU A 35 2.57 5.31 12.26
N CYS A 36 3.50 4.56 11.64
CA CYS A 36 4.93 4.76 11.87
C CYS A 36 5.41 6.16 11.46
N LEU A 37 4.76 6.82 10.48
CA LEU A 37 5.09 8.19 10.09
C LEU A 37 4.47 9.20 11.06
N CYS A 38 3.22 8.97 11.48
CA CYS A 38 2.57 9.78 12.51
C CYS A 38 3.40 9.81 13.80
N SER A 39 4.05 8.70 14.14
CA SER A 39 4.90 8.62 15.33
C SER A 39 6.14 9.54 15.29
N ARG A 40 6.41 10.19 14.15
CA ARG A 40 7.55 11.10 13.93
C ARG A 40 7.14 12.57 13.82
N VAL A 41 5.83 12.87 13.90
CA VAL A 41 5.30 14.23 13.74
C VAL A 41 5.55 15.06 14.99
N CYS A 42 5.10 14.56 16.14
CA CYS A 42 5.31 15.19 17.45
C CYS A 42 5.18 14.16 18.57
N GLN A 43 5.54 14.53 19.80
CA GLN A 43 5.48 13.64 20.96
C GLN A 43 4.06 13.10 21.24
N ARG A 44 3.03 13.93 21.03
CA ARG A 44 1.63 13.51 21.22
C ARG A 44 1.24 12.42 20.21
N TRP A 45 1.53 12.63 18.93
CA TRP A 45 1.24 11.65 17.88
C TRP A 45 2.08 10.39 18.03
N TYR A 46 3.30 10.51 18.55
CA TYR A 46 4.12 9.38 18.95
C TYR A 46 3.44 8.49 19.99
N ILE A 47 2.84 9.07 21.03
CA ILE A 47 2.11 8.31 22.04
C ILE A 47 0.84 7.69 21.42
N LEU A 48 0.05 8.47 20.69
CA LEU A 48 -1.23 8.02 20.14
C LEU A 48 -1.06 6.95 19.05
N SER A 49 -0.09 7.09 18.15
CA SER A 49 0.21 6.07 17.13
C SER A 49 0.70 4.74 17.69
N LYS A 50 1.11 4.71 18.98
CA LYS A 50 1.48 3.50 19.69
C LYS A 50 0.33 2.81 20.39
N ASP A 51 -0.86 3.42 20.41
CA ASP A 51 -2.01 2.85 21.07
C ASP A 51 -2.31 1.43 20.55
N PHE A 52 -2.61 0.52 21.48
CA PHE A 52 -2.80 -0.89 21.15
C PHE A 52 -4.06 -1.12 20.31
N SER A 53 -5.08 -0.25 20.42
CA SER A 53 -6.31 -0.34 19.65
C SER A 53 -6.08 -0.25 18.14
N LEU A 54 -5.06 0.51 17.72
CA LEU A 54 -4.65 0.72 16.34
C LEU A 54 -3.87 -0.46 15.74
N ARG A 55 -3.49 -1.45 16.56
CA ARG A 55 -2.60 -2.56 16.19
C ARG A 55 -3.33 -3.88 16.00
N LYS A 56 -4.65 -3.85 15.84
CA LYS A 56 -5.45 -5.05 15.51
C LYS A 56 -5.00 -5.70 14.20
N ARG A 57 -4.48 -4.90 13.26
CA ARG A 57 -4.05 -5.36 11.94
C ARG A 57 -2.73 -4.72 11.53
N ILE A 58 -1.72 -5.54 11.30
CA ILE A 58 -0.41 -5.10 10.81
C ILE A 58 -0.19 -5.68 9.41
N VAL A 59 -0.02 -4.81 8.42
CA VAL A 59 0.26 -5.20 7.04
C VAL A 59 1.57 -4.57 6.57
N ILE A 60 2.52 -5.41 6.16
CA ILE A 60 3.82 -4.99 5.65
C ILE A 60 3.97 -5.48 4.22
N LYS A 61 4.24 -4.53 3.30
CA LYS A 61 4.43 -4.80 1.87
C LYS A 61 5.89 -4.66 1.40
N LYS A 62 6.82 -4.46 2.34
CA LYS A 62 8.24 -4.23 2.06
C LYS A 62 9.07 -5.46 2.43
N SER A 63 10.22 -5.61 1.78
CA SER A 63 11.21 -6.59 2.20
C SER A 63 11.78 -6.20 3.57
N LEU A 64 11.93 -7.18 4.45
CA LEU A 64 12.52 -7.03 5.77
C LEU A 64 13.76 -7.92 5.88
N GLN A 65 14.71 -7.51 6.71
CA GLN A 65 15.76 -8.38 7.24
C GLN A 65 15.23 -9.18 8.44
N ALA A 66 15.91 -10.29 8.79
CA ALA A 66 15.51 -11.12 9.93
C ALA A 66 15.52 -10.37 11.26
N SER A 67 16.50 -9.48 11.47
CA SER A 67 16.59 -8.60 12.65
C SER A 67 15.38 -7.68 12.75
N GLN A 68 14.99 -7.04 11.64
CA GLN A 68 13.83 -6.14 11.56
C GLN A 68 12.53 -6.88 11.83
N PHE A 69 12.37 -8.09 11.30
CA PHE A 69 11.21 -8.93 11.61
C PHE A 69 11.17 -9.30 13.10
N SER A 70 12.31 -9.65 13.70
CA SER A 70 12.38 -9.95 15.13
C SER A 70 12.04 -8.73 15.99
N SER A 71 12.51 -7.53 15.63
CA SER A 71 12.16 -6.29 16.34
C SER A 71 10.68 -5.96 16.20
N LEU A 72 10.12 -6.13 14.99
CA LEU A 72 8.70 -5.93 14.74
C LEU A 72 7.85 -6.82 15.67
N VAL A 73 8.18 -8.11 15.74
CA VAL A 73 7.51 -9.04 16.67
C VAL A 73 7.67 -8.56 18.10
N HIS A 74 8.89 -8.24 18.53
CA HIS A 74 9.13 -7.86 19.91
C HIS A 74 8.37 -6.60 20.37
N TYR A 75 8.28 -5.57 19.52
CA TYR A 75 7.73 -4.26 19.92
C TYR A 75 6.27 -4.01 19.50
N HIS A 76 5.76 -4.75 18.52
CA HIS A 76 4.44 -4.47 17.95
C HIS A 76 3.42 -5.59 18.14
N PHE A 77 3.87 -6.81 18.39
CA PHE A 77 2.97 -7.93 18.55
C PHE A 77 2.51 -7.98 20.00
N THR A 78 1.21 -7.89 20.17
CA THR A 78 0.53 -7.83 21.47
C THR A 78 -0.73 -8.66 21.42
N HIS A 79 -1.37 -8.87 22.56
CA HIS A 79 -2.59 -9.66 22.67
C HIS A 79 -3.78 -9.09 21.88
N VAL A 80 -3.70 -7.82 21.44
CA VAL A 80 -4.74 -7.14 20.65
C VAL A 80 -4.60 -7.45 19.15
N LEU A 81 -3.44 -7.92 18.69
CA LEU A 81 -3.18 -8.22 17.29
C LEU A 81 -4.06 -9.39 16.82
N LYS A 82 -4.91 -9.12 15.82
CA LYS A 82 -5.81 -10.11 15.20
C LYS A 82 -5.30 -10.58 13.85
N GLU A 83 -4.67 -9.69 13.08
CA GLU A 83 -4.16 -10.00 11.74
C GLU A 83 -2.73 -9.49 11.53
N PHE A 84 -1.84 -10.38 11.10
CA PHE A 84 -0.54 -10.00 10.56
C PHE A 84 -0.39 -10.47 9.11
N LYS A 85 0.02 -9.55 8.22
CA LYS A 85 0.27 -9.86 6.81
C LYS A 85 1.61 -9.31 6.35
N LEU A 86 2.54 -10.21 6.07
CA LEU A 86 3.79 -9.92 5.38
C LEU A 86 3.65 -10.29 3.91
N LEU A 87 3.40 -9.29 3.07
CA LEU A 87 3.14 -9.40 1.64
C LEU A 87 4.41 -9.03 0.87
N ARG A 88 5.27 -10.01 0.59
CA ARG A 88 6.54 -9.79 -0.11
C ARG A 88 6.39 -10.01 -1.61
N MET A 89 7.17 -9.27 -2.39
CA MET A 89 7.21 -9.43 -3.85
C MET A 89 8.06 -10.64 -4.23
N ARG A 90 7.67 -11.33 -5.32
CA ARG A 90 8.29 -12.59 -5.78
C ARG A 90 9.80 -12.51 -6.08
N ASN A 91 10.35 -11.31 -6.30
CA ASN A 91 11.76 -11.11 -6.66
C ASN A 91 12.65 -10.73 -5.46
N CYS A 92 12.15 -10.84 -4.23
CA CYS A 92 12.96 -10.58 -3.03
C CYS A 92 13.56 -11.89 -2.50
N PRO A 93 14.80 -11.88 -1.98
CA PRO A 93 15.38 -13.07 -1.34
C PRO A 93 14.48 -13.53 -0.19
N LEU A 94 14.36 -14.83 0.03
CA LEU A 94 13.52 -15.37 1.10
C LEU A 94 13.94 -14.80 2.47
N LEU A 95 12.96 -14.39 3.26
CA LEU A 95 13.18 -13.94 4.62
C LEU A 95 13.22 -15.19 5.50
N SER A 96 14.41 -15.51 6.01
CA SER A 96 14.55 -16.59 6.99
C SER A 96 13.87 -16.19 8.30
N ILE A 97 12.82 -16.92 8.66
CA ILE A 97 12.11 -16.75 9.92
C ILE A 97 12.46 -17.92 10.83
N LYS A 98 13.03 -17.61 12.00
CA LYS A 98 13.38 -18.62 13.00
C LYS A 98 12.15 -19.03 13.81
N LYS A 99 12.07 -20.31 14.16
CA LYS A 99 11.00 -20.85 15.03
C LYS A 99 10.84 -20.06 16.33
N ASP A 100 11.94 -19.63 16.96
CA ASP A 100 11.91 -18.92 18.25
C ASP A 100 11.20 -17.56 18.14
N THR A 101 11.28 -16.91 16.97
CA THR A 101 10.58 -15.65 16.71
C THR A 101 9.07 -15.87 16.59
N LEU A 102 8.65 -16.95 15.92
CA LEU A 102 7.23 -17.30 15.79
C LEU A 102 6.64 -17.81 17.11
N TRP A 103 7.41 -18.56 17.89
CA TRP A 103 7.01 -18.97 19.22
C TRP A 103 6.79 -17.77 20.16
N LYS A 104 7.63 -16.73 20.09
CA LYS A 104 7.39 -15.47 20.81
C LYS A 104 6.08 -14.81 20.36
N LEU A 105 5.84 -14.77 19.05
CA LEU A 105 4.59 -14.30 18.47
C LEU A 105 3.38 -15.09 19.00
N ALA A 106 3.48 -16.42 19.09
CA ALA A 106 2.41 -17.30 19.58
C ALA A 106 2.06 -17.02 21.05
N ARG A 107 3.05 -16.64 21.87
CA ARG A 107 2.85 -16.29 23.29
C ARG A 107 2.35 -14.87 23.53
N GLN A 108 2.68 -13.94 22.63
CA GLN A 108 2.33 -12.52 22.77
C GLN A 108 0.97 -12.19 22.13
N SER A 109 0.59 -12.89 21.05
CA SER A 109 -0.57 -12.58 20.21
C SER A 109 -1.64 -13.67 20.31
N ASN A 110 -2.18 -13.88 21.51
CA ASN A 110 -3.07 -15.01 21.79
C ASN A 110 -4.44 -14.90 21.09
N ASN A 111 -4.81 -13.72 20.58
CA ASN A 111 -6.07 -13.51 19.84
C ASN A 111 -5.89 -13.43 18.32
N MET A 112 -4.71 -13.82 17.81
CA MET A 112 -4.42 -13.72 16.39
C MET A 112 -5.25 -14.74 15.58
N LYS A 113 -6.02 -14.24 14.62
CA LYS A 113 -6.88 -15.04 13.74
C LYS A 113 -6.28 -15.26 12.35
N LYS A 114 -5.45 -14.33 11.87
CA LYS A 114 -4.89 -14.37 10.52
C LYS A 114 -3.39 -14.10 10.49
N LEU A 115 -2.65 -15.05 9.92
CA LEU A 115 -1.22 -14.96 9.70
C LEU A 115 -0.89 -15.20 8.21
N VAL A 116 -0.29 -14.20 7.57
CA VAL A 116 0.17 -14.31 6.17
C VAL A 116 1.67 -14.04 6.14
N LEU A 117 2.46 -15.01 5.70
CA LEU A 117 3.91 -14.97 5.55
C LEU A 117 4.26 -15.35 4.10
N MET A 118 4.29 -14.37 3.21
CA MET A 118 4.60 -14.62 1.80
C MET A 118 6.11 -14.59 1.53
N SER A 119 6.58 -15.52 0.70
CA SER A 119 7.98 -15.62 0.26
C SER A 119 8.98 -15.60 1.43
N CYS A 120 8.73 -16.43 2.44
CA CYS A 120 9.61 -16.63 3.60
C CYS A 120 10.34 -17.98 3.50
N SER A 121 11.45 -18.14 4.21
CA SER A 121 12.02 -19.47 4.46
C SER A 121 11.57 -19.92 5.85
N LEU A 122 10.78 -21.00 5.87
CA LEU A 122 10.10 -21.58 7.03
C LEU A 122 10.51 -23.05 7.22
N SER A 123 11.69 -23.42 6.73
CA SER A 123 12.18 -24.80 6.68
C SER A 123 12.17 -25.59 8.01
N ARG A 124 12.25 -24.89 9.15
CA ARG A 124 12.25 -25.49 10.50
C ARG A 124 11.07 -25.09 11.36
N VAL A 125 10.04 -24.49 10.75
CA VAL A 125 8.84 -24.00 11.44
C VAL A 125 7.74 -25.04 11.29
N SER A 126 7.00 -25.27 12.36
CA SER A 126 5.82 -26.14 12.39
C SER A 126 4.60 -25.40 12.93
N LEU A 127 3.41 -25.94 12.68
CA LEU A 127 2.16 -25.36 13.18
C LEU A 127 2.14 -25.23 14.72
N LYS A 128 2.90 -26.06 15.45
CA LYS A 128 3.05 -25.96 16.92
C LYS A 128 3.76 -24.68 17.39
N ASP A 129 4.51 -24.05 16.49
CA ASP A 129 5.24 -22.81 16.76
C ASP A 129 4.36 -21.57 16.50
N LEU A 130 3.12 -21.77 16.04
CA LEU A 130 2.15 -20.73 15.74
C LEU A 130 1.02 -20.70 16.80
N PRO A 131 0.32 -19.56 16.98
CA PRO A 131 -0.80 -19.50 17.90
C PRO A 131 -1.98 -20.37 17.44
N SER A 132 -2.57 -21.10 18.39
CA SER A 132 -3.67 -22.04 18.13
C SER A 132 -5.00 -21.38 17.78
N THR A 133 -5.13 -20.08 18.01
CA THR A 133 -6.32 -19.29 17.68
C THR A 133 -6.44 -18.93 16.21
N LEU A 134 -5.45 -19.30 15.39
CA LEU A 134 -5.42 -19.04 13.96
C LEU A 134 -6.55 -19.75 13.20
N GLU A 135 -7.26 -18.95 12.40
CA GLU A 135 -8.31 -19.38 11.48
C GLU A 135 -7.85 -19.26 10.03
N HIS A 136 -6.86 -18.40 9.75
CA HIS A 136 -6.33 -18.17 8.40
C HIS A 136 -4.81 -18.19 8.41
N ILE A 137 -4.23 -19.11 7.65
CA ILE A 137 -2.78 -19.22 7.45
C ILE A 137 -2.47 -19.14 5.96
N SER A 138 -1.54 -18.27 5.58
CA SER A 138 -0.96 -18.24 4.25
C SER A 138 0.56 -18.25 4.35
N VAL A 139 1.18 -19.20 3.68
CA VAL A 139 2.64 -19.33 3.52
C VAL A 139 3.02 -19.25 2.05
N ARG A 140 2.22 -18.53 1.25
CA ARG A 140 2.32 -18.50 -0.21
C ARG A 140 3.74 -18.15 -0.71
N GLY A 141 4.25 -18.94 -1.64
CA GLY A 141 5.57 -18.77 -2.25
C GLY A 141 6.72 -18.91 -1.27
N SER A 142 6.48 -19.46 -0.07
CA SER A 142 7.50 -19.72 0.94
C SER A 142 8.13 -21.09 0.75
N GLU A 143 9.36 -21.22 1.24
CA GLU A 143 10.04 -22.51 1.37
C GLU A 143 9.57 -23.17 2.67
N VAL A 144 8.78 -24.23 2.53
CA VAL A 144 8.17 -24.99 3.62
C VAL A 144 8.36 -26.47 3.31
N TYR A 145 8.82 -27.26 4.28
CA TYR A 145 8.79 -28.72 4.19
C TYR A 145 7.45 -29.23 4.77
N PRO A 146 6.52 -29.77 3.96
CA PRO A 146 5.15 -30.07 4.40
C PRO A 146 5.09 -30.99 5.62
N ASN A 147 5.90 -32.05 5.65
CA ASN A 147 6.00 -32.99 6.76
C ASN A 147 6.42 -32.32 8.09
N VAL A 148 7.34 -31.36 8.04
CA VAL A 148 7.78 -30.58 9.21
C VAL A 148 6.72 -29.57 9.60
N PHE A 149 6.15 -28.87 8.61
CA PHE A 149 5.24 -27.77 8.86
C PHE A 149 3.89 -28.24 9.41
N LEU A 150 3.24 -29.16 8.72
CA LEU A 150 1.91 -29.68 9.04
C LEU A 150 1.96 -30.72 10.16
N GLY A 151 3.03 -31.52 10.21
CA GLY A 151 3.11 -32.69 11.08
C GLY A 151 2.06 -33.75 10.73
N GLN A 152 1.87 -34.72 11.62
CA GLN A 152 0.90 -35.81 11.41
C GLN A 152 -0.55 -35.41 11.72
N ASN A 153 -0.76 -34.46 12.65
CA ASN A 153 -2.08 -34.06 13.13
C ASN A 153 -2.16 -32.53 13.26
N PRO A 154 -2.37 -31.80 12.16
CA PRO A 154 -2.38 -30.34 12.17
C PRO A 154 -3.52 -29.77 13.04
N SER A 155 -4.64 -30.50 13.19
CA SER A 155 -5.77 -30.09 14.03
C SER A 155 -5.48 -29.99 15.52
N LEU A 156 -4.41 -30.64 16.02
CA LEU A 156 -3.98 -30.48 17.42
C LEU A 156 -3.46 -29.07 17.70
N TYR A 157 -2.86 -28.44 16.69
CA TYR A 157 -2.20 -27.14 16.84
C TYR A 157 -3.07 -25.99 16.36
N VAL A 158 -3.86 -26.20 15.29
CA VAL A 158 -4.74 -25.19 14.69
C VAL A 158 -6.15 -25.76 14.50
N PRO A 159 -6.89 -26.03 15.59
CA PRO A 159 -8.16 -26.76 15.55
C PRO A 159 -9.26 -26.02 14.80
N HIS A 160 -9.17 -24.69 14.68
CA HIS A 160 -10.19 -23.85 14.05
C HIS A 160 -9.75 -23.29 12.69
N LEU A 161 -8.78 -23.94 12.02
CA LEU A 161 -8.28 -23.46 10.74
C LEU A 161 -9.38 -23.53 9.67
N VAL A 162 -9.75 -22.35 9.14
CA VAL A 162 -10.76 -22.17 8.10
C VAL A 162 -10.13 -21.99 6.72
N CYS A 163 -8.95 -21.38 6.66
CA CYS A 163 -8.27 -21.05 5.41
C CYS A 163 -6.80 -21.44 5.47
N LEU A 164 -6.37 -22.25 4.51
CA LEU A 164 -4.98 -22.63 4.31
C LEU A 164 -4.55 -22.26 2.89
N ASP A 165 -3.57 -21.37 2.79
CA ASP A 165 -2.94 -20.99 1.52
C ASP A 165 -1.46 -21.41 1.52
N VAL A 166 -1.20 -22.47 0.76
CA VAL A 166 0.12 -23.05 0.52
C VAL A 166 0.51 -22.90 -0.95
N GLY A 167 -0.11 -21.96 -1.67
CA GLY A 167 0.17 -21.72 -3.08
C GLY A 167 1.64 -21.37 -3.32
N GLY A 168 2.25 -21.90 -4.37
CA GLY A 168 3.62 -21.61 -4.76
C GLY A 168 4.67 -22.22 -3.83
N VAL A 169 4.31 -23.16 -2.94
CA VAL A 169 5.27 -24.00 -2.17
C VAL A 169 5.80 -25.14 -3.06
N SER A 170 5.94 -24.86 -4.35
CA SER A 170 5.89 -25.81 -5.46
C SER A 170 7.01 -26.86 -5.48
N ASN A 171 8.15 -26.55 -4.86
CA ASN A 171 9.29 -27.46 -4.81
C ASN A 171 9.14 -28.58 -3.77
N PHE A 172 8.21 -28.45 -2.82
CA PHE A 172 8.17 -29.33 -1.64
C PHE A 172 6.82 -30.01 -1.40
N LEU A 173 5.69 -29.38 -1.79
CA LEU A 173 4.37 -29.98 -1.61
C LEU A 173 4.06 -31.00 -2.71
N THR A 174 3.81 -32.26 -2.33
CA THR A 174 3.44 -33.35 -3.23
C THR A 174 2.05 -33.92 -2.87
N SER A 175 1.42 -34.67 -3.78
CA SER A 175 0.15 -35.36 -3.49
C SER A 175 0.19 -36.24 -2.24
N GLN A 176 1.34 -36.83 -1.91
CA GLN A 176 1.47 -37.66 -0.72
C GLN A 176 1.33 -36.87 0.58
N ASP A 177 1.59 -35.56 0.57
CA ASP A 177 1.48 -34.72 1.76
C ASP A 177 0.03 -34.31 2.06
N LEU A 178 -0.89 -34.41 1.09
CA LEU A 178 -2.24 -33.87 1.20
C LEU A 178 -3.14 -34.66 2.17
N HIS A 179 -2.86 -35.94 2.41
CA HIS A 179 -3.67 -36.80 3.29
C HIS A 179 -3.88 -36.23 4.71
N VAL A 180 -2.93 -35.43 5.23
CA VAL A 180 -3.06 -34.81 6.56
C VAL A 180 -4.12 -33.71 6.60
N PHE A 181 -4.52 -33.15 5.45
CA PHE A 181 -5.57 -32.13 5.38
C PHE A 181 -6.94 -32.67 5.78
N ASN A 182 -7.18 -33.98 5.69
CA ASN A 182 -8.41 -34.60 6.18
C ASN A 182 -8.62 -34.44 7.69
N LYS A 183 -7.57 -34.08 8.45
CA LYS A 183 -7.66 -33.76 9.88
C LYS A 183 -8.24 -32.36 10.13
N LEU A 184 -8.25 -31.46 9.14
CA LEU A 184 -8.71 -30.08 9.24
C LEU A 184 -10.22 -29.94 8.97
N LYS A 185 -11.04 -30.38 9.92
CA LYS A 185 -12.51 -30.49 9.77
C LYS A 185 -13.26 -29.15 9.62
N PHE A 186 -12.62 -28.02 9.84
CA PHE A 186 -13.23 -26.68 9.66
C PHE A 186 -12.73 -25.95 8.42
N LEU A 187 -11.86 -26.58 7.61
CA LEU A 187 -11.28 -25.97 6.44
C LEU A 187 -12.36 -25.69 5.38
N ARG A 188 -12.50 -24.42 5.00
CA ARG A 188 -13.43 -23.94 3.96
C ARG A 188 -12.71 -23.37 2.75
N ALA A 189 -11.45 -22.96 2.89
CA ALA A 189 -10.68 -22.40 1.79
C ALA A 189 -9.30 -23.04 1.72
N LEU A 190 -8.99 -23.63 0.57
CA LEU A 190 -7.71 -24.28 0.30
C LEU A 190 -7.11 -23.70 -1.00
N TYR A 191 -5.91 -23.12 -0.88
CA TYR A 191 -5.15 -22.62 -2.03
C TYR A 191 -3.85 -23.41 -2.16
N MET A 192 -3.69 -24.06 -3.31
CA MET A 192 -2.54 -24.89 -3.69
C MET A 192 -2.04 -24.50 -5.10
N ASP A 193 -2.33 -23.28 -5.55
CA ASP A 193 -1.93 -22.83 -6.88
C ASP A 193 -0.40 -22.88 -7.06
N GLY A 194 0.06 -23.25 -8.24
CA GLY A 194 1.48 -23.40 -8.57
C GLY A 194 2.15 -24.63 -7.93
N CYS A 195 1.45 -25.46 -7.17
CA CYS A 195 1.99 -26.71 -6.63
C CYS A 195 1.99 -27.82 -7.72
N PHE A 196 2.92 -27.72 -8.68
CA PHE A 196 3.01 -28.61 -9.85
C PHE A 196 3.24 -30.10 -9.56
N ARG A 197 3.54 -30.50 -8.31
CA ARG A 197 3.68 -31.91 -7.88
C ARG A 197 2.41 -32.48 -7.24
N VAL A 198 1.33 -31.72 -7.24
CA VAL A 198 -0.01 -32.16 -6.82
C VAL A 198 -0.78 -32.59 -8.06
N ASN A 199 -1.24 -33.84 -8.06
CA ASN A 199 -1.97 -34.50 -9.15
C ASN A 199 -3.33 -35.03 -8.67
N ASN A 200 -4.03 -35.79 -9.52
CA ASN A 200 -5.36 -36.36 -9.22
C ASN A 200 -5.41 -37.13 -7.89
N GLY A 201 -4.41 -37.99 -7.61
CA GLY A 201 -4.34 -38.75 -6.36
C GLY A 201 -4.23 -37.88 -5.11
N GLY A 202 -3.70 -36.66 -5.25
CA GLY A 202 -3.70 -35.66 -4.18
C GLY A 202 -5.11 -35.16 -3.85
N ILE A 203 -5.94 -34.92 -4.86
CA ILE A 203 -7.36 -34.56 -4.69
C ILE A 203 -8.15 -35.72 -4.10
N GLU A 204 -7.93 -36.94 -4.57
CA GLU A 204 -8.54 -38.14 -4.00
C GLU A 204 -8.20 -38.32 -2.53
N SER A 205 -6.96 -38.00 -2.14
CA SER A 205 -6.53 -38.08 -0.75
C SER A 205 -7.25 -37.09 0.18
N ILE A 206 -7.94 -36.08 -0.33
CA ILE A 206 -8.65 -35.06 0.45
C ILE A 206 -10.18 -35.08 0.28
N ILE A 207 -10.75 -36.17 -0.24
CA ILE A 207 -12.19 -36.32 -0.50
C ILE A 207 -13.05 -35.97 0.72
N ASP A 208 -12.62 -36.32 1.93
CA ASP A 208 -13.38 -36.08 3.17
C ASP A 208 -13.63 -34.59 3.45
N ILE A 209 -12.77 -33.69 2.96
CA ILE A 209 -12.91 -32.24 3.16
C ILE A 209 -13.48 -31.52 1.95
N LEU A 210 -13.54 -32.15 0.77
CA LEU A 210 -14.09 -31.51 -0.43
C LEU A 210 -15.53 -31.00 -0.25
N PRO A 211 -16.47 -31.73 0.40
CA PRO A 211 -17.85 -31.27 0.57
C PRO A 211 -18.02 -29.99 1.39
N GLN A 212 -17.07 -29.66 2.27
CA GLN A 212 -17.12 -28.46 3.11
C GLN A 212 -16.37 -27.26 2.51
N LEU A 213 -15.59 -27.45 1.45
CA LEU A 213 -14.83 -26.37 0.82
C LEU A 213 -15.75 -25.39 0.09
N GLU A 214 -15.54 -24.11 0.36
CA GLU A 214 -16.13 -22.97 -0.34
C GLU A 214 -15.16 -22.36 -1.36
N VAL A 215 -13.85 -22.53 -1.16
CA VAL A 215 -12.81 -22.10 -2.10
C VAL A 215 -11.80 -23.20 -2.30
N LEU A 216 -11.54 -23.54 -3.56
CA LEU A 216 -10.49 -24.46 -3.97
C LEU A 216 -9.74 -23.84 -5.15
N ASP A 217 -8.47 -23.53 -4.92
CA ASP A 217 -7.55 -23.04 -5.94
C ASP A 217 -6.45 -24.08 -6.17
N VAL A 218 -6.45 -24.67 -7.36
CA VAL A 218 -5.49 -25.67 -7.80
C VAL A 218 -4.86 -25.27 -9.14
N GLU A 219 -4.82 -23.97 -9.43
CA GLU A 219 -4.24 -23.49 -10.70
C GLU A 219 -2.78 -23.91 -10.83
N GLY A 220 -2.34 -24.34 -12.02
CA GLY A 220 -0.93 -24.70 -12.23
C GLY A 220 -0.45 -25.93 -11.46
N THR A 221 -1.37 -26.81 -11.06
CA THR A 221 -1.09 -28.16 -10.56
C THR A 221 -1.14 -29.18 -11.72
N ASP A 222 -0.73 -30.43 -11.46
CA ASP A 222 -0.77 -31.55 -12.43
C ASP A 222 -2.11 -32.30 -12.39
N ILE A 223 -3.20 -31.54 -12.21
CA ILE A 223 -4.56 -32.08 -12.24
C ILE A 223 -5.02 -32.22 -13.70
N SER A 224 -5.65 -33.35 -13.99
CA SER A 224 -6.29 -33.64 -15.28
C SER A 224 -7.80 -33.78 -15.13
N ASP A 225 -8.47 -34.26 -16.18
CA ASP A 225 -9.93 -34.43 -16.20
C ASP A 225 -10.45 -35.29 -15.05
N GLU A 226 -9.72 -36.36 -14.70
CA GLU A 226 -10.09 -37.26 -13.60
C GLU A 226 -10.12 -36.53 -12.25
N GLY A 227 -9.09 -35.72 -11.94
CA GLY A 227 -9.09 -34.91 -10.72
C GLY A 227 -10.18 -33.85 -10.73
N ALA A 228 -10.45 -33.22 -11.88
CA ALA A 228 -11.55 -32.26 -12.04
C ALA A 228 -12.92 -32.91 -11.84
N ILE A 229 -13.15 -34.12 -12.38
CA ILE A 229 -14.38 -34.91 -12.17
C ILE A 229 -14.56 -35.22 -10.69
N THR A 230 -13.51 -35.61 -9.98
CA THR A 230 -13.56 -35.81 -8.52
C THR A 230 -13.95 -34.52 -7.81
N ILE A 231 -13.36 -33.37 -8.15
CA ILE A 231 -13.75 -32.07 -7.58
C ILE A 231 -15.24 -31.80 -7.85
N PHE A 232 -15.70 -31.95 -9.09
CA PHE A 232 -17.09 -31.69 -9.45
C PHE A 232 -18.08 -32.59 -8.71
N ASN A 233 -17.71 -33.84 -8.45
CA ASN A 233 -18.60 -34.80 -7.79
C ASN A 233 -18.70 -34.63 -6.26
N TYR A 234 -17.68 -34.07 -5.61
CA TYR A 234 -17.61 -34.00 -4.14
C TYR A 234 -17.71 -32.58 -3.57
N CYS A 235 -17.45 -31.52 -4.35
CA CYS A 235 -17.43 -30.13 -3.86
C CYS A 235 -18.81 -29.43 -3.89
N SER A 236 -19.78 -29.94 -3.14
CA SER A 236 -21.17 -29.42 -3.16
C SER A 236 -21.35 -27.98 -2.64
N ASN A 237 -20.44 -27.49 -1.79
CA ASN A 237 -20.50 -26.14 -1.19
C ASN A 237 -19.57 -25.12 -1.87
N ILE A 238 -18.95 -25.47 -3.00
CA ILE A 238 -17.95 -24.62 -3.63
C ILE A 238 -18.58 -23.32 -4.15
N LYS A 239 -17.92 -22.21 -3.85
CA LYS A 239 -18.26 -20.87 -4.33
C LYS A 239 -17.22 -20.37 -5.31
N ASN A 240 -15.94 -20.66 -5.08
CA ASN A 240 -14.86 -20.21 -5.94
C ASN A 240 -13.95 -21.39 -6.29
N LEU A 241 -13.92 -21.76 -7.57
CA LEU A 241 -13.12 -22.87 -8.08
C LEU A 241 -12.16 -22.38 -9.16
N TYR A 242 -10.88 -22.66 -8.99
CA TYR A 242 -9.83 -22.28 -9.93
C TYR A 242 -9.05 -23.50 -10.41
N LEU A 243 -9.20 -23.81 -11.70
CA LEU A 243 -8.58 -24.91 -12.45
C LEU A 243 -7.68 -24.41 -13.59
N GLY A 244 -7.36 -23.12 -13.62
CA GLY A 244 -6.52 -22.53 -14.67
C GLY A 244 -5.11 -23.12 -14.73
N ASN A 245 -4.49 -23.11 -15.91
CA ASN A 245 -3.15 -23.67 -16.15
C ASN A 245 -3.00 -25.15 -15.74
N THR A 246 -4.07 -25.93 -15.82
CA THR A 246 -4.06 -27.40 -15.63
C THR A 246 -4.23 -28.11 -16.97
N SER A 247 -4.19 -29.45 -16.97
CA SER A 247 -4.37 -30.27 -18.18
C SER A 247 -5.84 -30.59 -18.51
N VAL A 248 -6.78 -29.96 -17.80
CA VAL A 248 -8.23 -30.14 -17.97
C VAL A 248 -8.69 -29.76 -19.39
N ASN A 249 -9.57 -30.58 -19.95
CA ASN A 249 -10.22 -30.40 -21.24
C ASN A 249 -11.73 -30.72 -21.15
N ASP A 250 -12.40 -30.76 -22.30
CA ASP A 250 -13.85 -30.98 -22.42
C ASP A 250 -14.33 -32.28 -21.75
N MET A 251 -13.50 -33.32 -21.67
CA MET A 251 -13.83 -34.61 -21.05
C MET A 251 -14.16 -34.47 -19.57
N ALA A 252 -13.55 -33.53 -18.85
CA ALA A 252 -13.82 -33.30 -17.43
C ALA A 252 -15.29 -32.96 -17.15
N PHE A 253 -16.01 -32.42 -18.13
CA PHE A 253 -17.39 -31.98 -17.99
C PHE A 253 -18.40 -33.04 -18.42
N SER A 254 -17.96 -34.11 -19.10
CA SER A 254 -18.84 -35.13 -19.67
C SER A 254 -19.61 -35.95 -18.63
N LEU A 255 -19.05 -36.10 -17.43
CA LEU A 255 -19.59 -36.93 -16.34
C LEU A 255 -20.12 -36.10 -15.17
N VAL A 256 -20.25 -34.77 -15.34
CA VAL A 256 -20.72 -33.91 -14.24
C VAL A 256 -22.23 -34.05 -14.08
N LYS A 257 -22.65 -34.42 -12.87
CA LYS A 257 -24.07 -34.48 -12.52
C LYS A 257 -24.70 -33.08 -12.67
N VAL A 258 -25.95 -33.03 -13.14
CA VAL A 258 -26.73 -31.80 -13.19
C VAL A 258 -26.83 -31.21 -11.77
N GLN A 259 -26.64 -29.89 -11.64
CA GLN A 259 -26.61 -29.16 -10.36
C GLN A 259 -25.52 -29.64 -9.38
N ALA A 260 -24.39 -30.14 -9.86
CA ALA A 260 -23.29 -30.57 -8.99
C ALA A 260 -22.72 -29.43 -8.13
N LEU A 261 -22.66 -28.20 -8.66
CA LEU A 261 -22.03 -27.03 -8.02
C LEU A 261 -23.00 -25.84 -7.86
N PRO A 262 -24.05 -25.97 -7.05
CA PRO A 262 -25.17 -25.03 -7.04
C PRO A 262 -24.82 -23.64 -6.48
N GLN A 263 -23.75 -23.52 -5.69
CA GLN A 263 -23.36 -22.29 -4.99
C GLN A 263 -22.21 -21.53 -5.69
N MET A 264 -21.81 -21.98 -6.89
CA MET A 264 -20.63 -21.45 -7.58
C MET A 264 -20.83 -19.98 -8.01
N ARG A 265 -19.85 -19.14 -7.69
CA ARG A 265 -19.81 -17.69 -7.95
C ARG A 265 -18.61 -17.27 -8.80
N THR A 266 -17.48 -17.94 -8.62
CA THR A 266 -16.29 -17.73 -9.46
C THR A 266 -15.81 -19.07 -10.00
N PHE A 267 -15.61 -19.13 -11.31
CA PHE A 267 -15.03 -20.30 -11.96
C PHE A 267 -13.90 -19.89 -12.90
N CYS A 268 -12.71 -20.46 -12.71
CA CYS A 268 -11.55 -20.17 -13.56
C CYS A 268 -11.04 -21.44 -14.24
N VAL A 269 -10.96 -21.39 -15.57
CA VAL A 269 -10.36 -22.42 -16.44
C VAL A 269 -9.40 -21.77 -17.45
N MET A 270 -8.79 -20.64 -17.08
CA MET A 270 -7.84 -19.94 -17.96
C MET A 270 -6.68 -20.85 -18.36
N ASN A 271 -6.22 -20.76 -19.60
CA ASN A 271 -5.10 -21.55 -20.13
C ASN A 271 -5.29 -23.08 -20.01
N THR A 272 -6.52 -23.55 -20.12
CA THR A 272 -6.87 -24.98 -20.27
C THR A 272 -7.25 -25.27 -21.72
N ASN A 273 -7.58 -26.54 -22.04
CA ASN A 273 -8.07 -26.94 -23.37
C ASN A 273 -9.60 -27.09 -23.40
N VAL A 274 -10.32 -26.36 -22.54
CA VAL A 274 -11.79 -26.38 -22.47
C VAL A 274 -12.39 -25.46 -23.55
N SER A 275 -13.30 -25.99 -24.34
CA SER A 275 -14.03 -25.27 -25.38
C SER A 275 -15.11 -24.38 -24.80
N SER A 276 -15.44 -23.28 -25.50
CA SER A 276 -16.52 -22.38 -25.09
C SER A 276 -17.89 -23.06 -25.12
N THR A 277 -18.09 -24.04 -26.01
CA THR A 277 -19.32 -24.81 -26.14
C THR A 277 -19.59 -25.67 -24.90
N VAL A 278 -18.59 -26.42 -24.44
CA VAL A 278 -18.72 -27.28 -23.25
C VAL A 278 -18.81 -26.44 -21.99
N LEU A 279 -18.06 -25.35 -21.91
CA LEU A 279 -18.18 -24.43 -20.80
C LEU A 279 -19.60 -23.84 -20.74
N HIS A 280 -20.15 -23.38 -21.87
CA HIS A 280 -21.51 -22.82 -21.90
C HIS A 280 -22.58 -23.85 -21.50
N SER A 281 -22.51 -25.09 -21.99
CA SER A 281 -23.45 -26.15 -21.60
C SER A 281 -23.34 -26.49 -20.11
N PHE A 282 -22.11 -26.60 -19.60
CA PHE A 282 -21.85 -26.85 -18.18
C PHE A 282 -22.47 -25.76 -17.29
N LEU A 283 -22.27 -24.49 -17.65
CA LEU A 283 -22.81 -23.35 -16.93
C LEU A 283 -24.35 -23.35 -16.93
N LEU A 284 -24.99 -23.64 -18.06
CA LEU A 284 -26.45 -23.74 -18.14
C LEU A 284 -27.02 -24.89 -17.27
N GLN A 285 -26.28 -25.99 -17.13
CA GLN A 285 -26.73 -27.18 -16.38
C GLN A 285 -26.48 -27.10 -14.87
N ASN A 286 -25.49 -26.32 -14.42
CA ASN A 286 -25.00 -26.38 -13.04
C ASN A 286 -25.18 -25.10 -12.22
N LEU A 287 -25.61 -24.00 -12.84
CA LEU A 287 -25.72 -22.72 -12.13
C LEU A 287 -27.13 -22.47 -11.61
N SER A 288 -27.19 -22.10 -10.33
CA SER A 288 -28.36 -21.45 -9.72
C SER A 288 -28.32 -19.94 -10.02
N THR A 289 -29.41 -19.23 -9.66
CA THR A 289 -29.80 -17.83 -9.91
C THR A 289 -28.80 -16.70 -9.54
N HIS A 290 -27.51 -16.99 -9.36
CA HIS A 290 -26.49 -16.06 -8.89
C HIS A 290 -25.62 -15.52 -10.04
N GLU A 291 -25.13 -14.29 -9.89
CA GLU A 291 -24.15 -13.70 -10.80
C GLU A 291 -22.84 -14.50 -10.73
N LEU A 292 -22.40 -15.05 -11.87
CA LEU A 292 -21.19 -15.87 -11.97
C LEU A 292 -20.08 -15.14 -12.73
N ILE A 293 -18.89 -15.08 -12.13
CA ILE A 293 -17.66 -14.60 -12.77
C ILE A 293 -16.90 -15.81 -13.35
N VAL A 294 -16.87 -15.91 -14.68
CA VAL A 294 -16.10 -16.94 -15.39
C VAL A 294 -14.83 -16.33 -15.96
N ARG A 295 -13.69 -16.96 -15.67
CA ARG A 295 -12.37 -16.62 -16.23
C ARG A 295 -11.90 -17.76 -17.12
N ALA A 296 -11.95 -17.57 -18.43
CA ALA A 296 -11.51 -18.55 -19.41
C ALA A 296 -10.75 -17.84 -20.53
N ASN A 297 -9.69 -18.48 -21.04
CA ASN A 297 -8.98 -18.03 -22.24
C ASN A 297 -9.27 -19.06 -23.33
N PHE A 298 -10.14 -18.73 -24.28
CA PHE A 298 -10.42 -19.63 -25.38
C PHE A 298 -9.32 -19.52 -26.43
N LYS A 299 -8.63 -20.63 -26.70
CA LYS A 299 -7.87 -20.76 -27.95
C LYS A 299 -8.88 -20.92 -29.08
N GLY A 300 -9.36 -19.80 -29.61
CA GLY A 300 -10.14 -19.83 -30.84
C GLY A 300 -9.31 -20.42 -32.00
N PRO A 301 -9.94 -20.95 -33.07
CA PRO A 301 -9.25 -21.38 -34.29
C PRO A 301 -8.47 -20.26 -34.99
N HIS A 302 -8.61 -19.03 -34.52
CA HIS A 302 -7.85 -17.88 -34.97
C HIS A 302 -7.26 -17.19 -33.76
N ASN A 303 -5.96 -16.87 -33.85
CA ASN A 303 -5.19 -16.01 -32.95
C ASN A 303 -5.87 -14.64 -32.73
N CYS A 304 -6.97 -14.58 -31.98
CA CYS A 304 -7.54 -13.34 -31.52
C CYS A 304 -6.78 -12.96 -30.25
N THR A 305 -5.77 -12.11 -30.43
CA THR A 305 -5.10 -11.45 -29.31
C THR A 305 -6.09 -10.43 -28.74
N GLU A 306 -6.56 -10.65 -27.52
CA GLU A 306 -7.33 -9.64 -26.78
C GLU A 306 -6.36 -8.52 -26.35
N TRP A 307 -6.64 -7.28 -26.78
CA TRP A 307 -5.81 -6.12 -26.46
C TRP A 307 -6.52 -5.21 -25.48
N LYS A 308 -5.96 -5.06 -24.28
CA LYS A 308 -6.37 -4.02 -23.32
C LYS A 308 -5.47 -2.81 -23.51
N ILE A 309 -5.95 -1.81 -24.23
CA ILE A 309 -5.21 -0.59 -24.53
C ILE A 309 -5.77 0.55 -23.67
N PRO A 310 -5.14 0.87 -22.51
CA PRO A 310 -5.58 1.99 -21.70
C PRO A 310 -5.35 3.32 -22.42
N VAL A 311 -6.36 4.18 -22.41
CA VAL A 311 -6.38 5.48 -23.09
C VAL A 311 -6.58 6.60 -22.09
N ILE A 312 -5.85 7.69 -22.27
CA ILE A 312 -6.00 8.91 -21.46
C ILE A 312 -6.31 10.08 -22.38
N LEU A 313 -7.34 10.85 -22.06
CA LEU A 313 -7.78 12.01 -22.83
C LEU A 313 -7.44 13.32 -22.10
N SER A 314 -7.01 14.34 -22.85
CA SER A 314 -6.98 15.72 -22.36
C SER A 314 -8.34 16.39 -22.52
N LYS A 315 -8.57 17.49 -21.78
CA LYS A 315 -9.76 18.32 -22.00
C LYS A 315 -9.67 18.98 -23.40
N PRO A 316 -10.78 19.10 -24.14
CA PRO A 316 -10.80 19.83 -25.40
C PRO A 316 -10.36 21.28 -25.19
N ARG A 317 -9.42 21.74 -26.03
CA ARG A 317 -8.90 23.12 -26.02
C ARG A 317 -9.07 23.78 -27.38
N GLU A 318 -9.23 25.10 -27.40
CA GLU A 318 -9.23 25.88 -28.64
C GLU A 318 -7.80 26.24 -29.07
N ASP A 319 -7.54 26.18 -30.36
CA ASP A 319 -6.29 26.61 -31.01
C ASP A 319 -6.63 27.21 -32.40
N LEU A 320 -5.65 27.78 -33.09
CA LEU A 320 -5.79 28.29 -34.45
C LEU A 320 -5.05 27.37 -35.42
N ASP A 321 -5.67 27.01 -36.55
CA ASP A 321 -5.00 26.27 -37.62
C ASP A 321 -4.03 27.17 -38.42
N LYS A 322 -3.37 26.60 -39.44
CA LYS A 322 -2.41 27.37 -40.28
C LYS A 322 -3.06 28.53 -41.04
N LYS A 323 -4.37 28.51 -41.25
CA LYS A 323 -5.16 29.56 -41.90
C LYS A 323 -5.77 30.54 -40.89
N LYS A 324 -5.34 30.48 -39.61
CA LYS A 324 -5.87 31.27 -38.48
C LYS A 324 -7.37 31.01 -38.19
N VAL A 325 -7.88 29.85 -38.57
CA VAL A 325 -9.26 29.43 -38.26
C VAL A 325 -9.26 28.71 -36.90
N LYS A 326 -10.25 29.00 -36.05
CA LYS A 326 -10.41 28.33 -34.76
C LYS A 326 -10.65 26.83 -34.94
N CYS A 327 -9.90 26.01 -34.23
CA CYS A 327 -10.03 24.55 -34.18
C CYS A 327 -9.97 24.04 -32.74
N LYS A 328 -10.58 22.86 -32.50
CA LYS A 328 -10.48 22.17 -31.20
C LYS A 328 -9.38 21.12 -31.27
N VAL A 329 -8.56 21.06 -30.23
CA VAL A 329 -7.47 20.08 -30.08
C VAL A 329 -7.74 19.22 -28.85
N ILE A 330 -7.60 17.91 -29.00
CA ILE A 330 -7.74 16.91 -27.93
C ILE A 330 -6.53 16.00 -28.02
N ASP A 331 -5.84 15.78 -26.90
CA ASP A 331 -4.73 14.83 -26.84
C ASP A 331 -5.26 13.47 -26.39
N VAL A 332 -4.95 12.45 -27.18
CA VAL A 332 -5.20 11.05 -26.84
C VAL A 332 -3.86 10.38 -26.59
N MET A 333 -3.64 9.93 -25.37
CA MET A 333 -2.37 9.34 -24.94
C MET A 333 -2.52 7.84 -24.69
N PHE A 334 -1.52 7.12 -25.20
CA PHE A 334 -1.37 5.68 -25.07
C PHE A 334 -0.04 5.35 -24.39
N HIS A 335 0.04 4.15 -23.83
CA HIS A 335 1.29 3.64 -23.26
C HIS A 335 2.41 3.63 -24.33
N PRO A 336 3.68 3.95 -23.99
CA PRO A 336 4.78 3.98 -24.97
C PRO A 336 4.96 2.67 -25.75
N GLN A 337 4.66 1.52 -25.16
CA GLN A 337 4.71 0.22 -25.85
C GLN A 337 3.65 0.12 -26.95
N THR A 338 2.42 0.58 -26.70
CA THR A 338 1.34 0.65 -27.71
C THR A 338 1.78 1.50 -28.91
N MET A 339 2.43 2.64 -28.65
CA MET A 339 2.93 3.52 -29.71
C MET A 339 4.09 2.91 -30.51
N LYS A 340 4.95 2.09 -29.87
CA LYS A 340 6.01 1.35 -30.58
C LYS A 340 5.41 0.28 -31.50
N LEU A 341 4.44 -0.49 -31.01
CA LEU A 341 3.76 -1.53 -31.78
C LEU A 341 2.96 -0.94 -32.96
N ALA A 342 2.27 0.17 -32.75
CA ALA A 342 1.54 0.88 -33.81
C ALA A 342 2.43 1.41 -34.94
N LYS A 343 3.72 1.66 -34.68
CA LYS A 343 4.67 2.02 -35.74
C LYS A 343 5.11 0.84 -36.59
N GLN A 344 5.09 -0.37 -36.03
CA GLN A 344 5.57 -1.59 -36.67
C GLN A 344 4.45 -2.39 -37.35
N ASN A 345 3.20 -2.20 -36.94
CA ASN A 345 2.05 -2.94 -37.45
C ASN A 345 0.92 -1.99 -37.88
N SER A 346 0.67 -1.92 -39.19
CA SER A 346 -0.34 -1.04 -39.80
C SER A 346 -1.77 -1.38 -39.39
N ARG A 347 -2.08 -2.68 -39.22
CA ARG A 347 -3.40 -3.14 -38.75
C ARG A 347 -3.64 -2.73 -37.30
N PHE A 348 -2.64 -2.92 -36.44
CA PHE A 348 -2.71 -2.50 -35.04
C PHE A 348 -2.77 -0.98 -34.90
N LYS A 349 -2.08 -0.24 -35.78
CA LYS A 349 -2.20 1.22 -35.87
C LYS A 349 -3.65 1.65 -36.12
N GLY A 350 -4.36 0.97 -37.03
CA GLY A 350 -5.79 1.19 -37.26
C GLY A 350 -6.61 1.02 -35.99
N VAL A 351 -6.38 -0.06 -35.24
CA VAL A 351 -7.05 -0.31 -33.94
C VAL A 351 -6.80 0.82 -32.95
N VAL A 352 -5.57 1.32 -32.84
CA VAL A 352 -5.22 2.43 -31.94
C VAL A 352 -5.93 3.74 -32.36
N GLU A 353 -5.98 4.03 -33.66
CA GLU A 353 -6.69 5.19 -34.20
C GLU A 353 -8.20 5.11 -33.95
N ASP A 354 -8.81 3.95 -34.19
CA ASP A 354 -10.25 3.76 -34.02
C ASP A 354 -10.63 3.78 -32.54
N THR A 355 -9.78 3.22 -31.67
CA THR A 355 -9.91 3.36 -30.21
C THR A 355 -9.88 4.85 -29.82
N ALA A 356 -8.92 5.62 -30.33
CA ALA A 356 -8.83 7.05 -30.03
C ALA A 356 -10.09 7.83 -30.44
N LEU A 357 -10.61 7.58 -31.64
CA LEU A 357 -11.82 8.25 -32.15
C LEU A 357 -13.07 7.85 -31.36
N THR A 358 -13.22 6.56 -31.05
CA THR A 358 -14.35 6.03 -30.29
C THR A 358 -14.38 6.63 -28.89
N THR A 359 -13.24 6.62 -28.17
CA THR A 359 -13.18 7.19 -26.82
C THR A 359 -13.44 8.70 -26.81
N VAL A 360 -13.01 9.45 -27.84
CA VAL A 360 -13.32 10.89 -27.96
C VAL A 360 -14.82 11.12 -28.18
N LYS A 361 -15.46 10.30 -29.02
CA LYS A 361 -16.91 10.37 -29.28
C LYS A 361 -17.70 10.07 -28.01
N GLU A 362 -17.35 9.01 -27.29
CA GLU A 362 -18.01 8.62 -26.04
C GLU A 362 -17.84 9.68 -24.94
N GLN A 363 -16.63 10.19 -24.73
CA GLN A 363 -16.33 11.09 -23.62
C GLN A 363 -16.82 12.52 -23.83
N PHE A 364 -16.79 13.01 -25.07
CA PHE A 364 -17.06 14.42 -25.38
C PHE A 364 -18.23 14.64 -26.36
N GLY A 365 -18.85 13.58 -26.89
CA GLY A 365 -19.93 13.68 -27.88
C GLY A 365 -19.47 14.23 -29.25
N ILE A 366 -18.17 14.27 -29.52
CA ILE A 366 -17.61 14.82 -30.76
C ILE A 366 -17.39 13.67 -31.76
N ASP A 367 -18.23 13.59 -32.79
CA ASP A 367 -18.06 12.58 -33.83
C ASP A 367 -17.03 13.00 -34.88
N LEU A 368 -15.89 12.30 -34.88
CA LEU A 368 -14.79 12.48 -35.82
C LEU A 368 -14.68 11.33 -36.83
N THR A 369 -15.56 10.32 -36.76
CA THR A 369 -15.48 9.11 -37.58
C THR A 369 -15.90 9.34 -39.04
N ALA A 370 -16.76 10.33 -39.29
CA ALA A 370 -17.28 10.66 -40.62
C ALA A 370 -16.38 11.61 -41.45
N LYS A 371 -15.23 12.06 -40.93
CA LYS A 371 -14.33 13.01 -41.61
C LYS A 371 -13.06 12.32 -42.09
N SER A 372 -12.60 12.66 -43.29
CA SER A 372 -11.32 12.15 -43.83
C SER A 372 -10.16 12.49 -42.90
N LYS A 373 -9.42 11.47 -42.44
CA LYS A 373 -8.24 11.60 -41.57
C LYS A 373 -7.12 12.33 -42.34
N VAL A 374 -6.64 13.48 -41.84
CA VAL A 374 -5.48 14.19 -42.40
C VAL A 374 -4.36 14.21 -41.36
N TYR A 375 -3.18 13.70 -41.74
CA TYR A 375 -2.00 13.69 -40.88
C TYR A 375 -1.15 14.95 -41.11
N PRO A 376 -1.12 15.91 -40.17
CA PRO A 376 -0.27 17.07 -40.32
C PRO A 376 1.21 16.68 -40.19
N LYS A 377 2.12 17.37 -40.91
CA LYS A 377 3.58 17.16 -40.82
C LYS A 377 4.21 17.58 -39.47
N MET A 378 3.43 17.73 -38.41
CA MET A 378 3.88 18.16 -37.09
C MET A 378 3.73 17.03 -36.08
N LYS A 379 4.64 16.95 -35.10
CA LYS A 379 4.59 15.93 -34.05
C LYS A 379 3.58 16.24 -32.94
N TYR A 380 3.28 17.52 -32.72
CA TYR A 380 2.37 17.98 -31.68
C TYR A 380 1.80 19.37 -32.02
N LYS A 381 0.57 19.64 -31.56
CA LYS A 381 -0.15 20.91 -31.77
C LYS A 381 -0.41 21.62 -30.43
N GLY A 382 0.14 22.82 -30.28
CA GLY A 382 0.01 23.66 -29.08
C GLY A 382 1.06 23.39 -28.00
N LYS A 383 0.79 23.83 -26.77
CA LYS A 383 1.59 23.49 -25.57
C LYS A 383 0.98 22.30 -24.84
N ALA A 384 1.80 21.35 -24.41
CA ALA A 384 1.34 20.15 -23.72
C ALA A 384 0.77 20.48 -22.32
N PRO A 385 -0.52 20.23 -22.06
CA PRO A 385 -1.07 20.44 -20.73
C PRO A 385 -0.63 19.32 -19.77
N PRO A 386 -0.39 19.62 -18.48
CA PRO A 386 -0.21 18.57 -17.48
C PRO A 386 -1.51 17.77 -17.33
N ILE A 387 -1.43 16.45 -17.46
CA ILE A 387 -2.59 15.56 -17.29
C ILE A 387 -2.46 14.84 -15.96
N ILE A 388 -3.46 15.03 -15.09
CA ILE A 388 -3.50 14.38 -13.77
C ILE A 388 -4.21 13.04 -13.91
N LEU A 389 -3.46 11.95 -13.76
CA LEU A 389 -3.97 10.60 -13.58
C LEU A 389 -4.42 10.41 -12.14
N ARG A 390 -5.73 10.42 -11.90
CA ARG A 390 -6.29 9.97 -10.63
C ARG A 390 -6.49 8.46 -10.71
N LYS A 391 -5.74 7.69 -9.92
CA LYS A 391 -6.00 6.25 -9.77
C LYS A 391 -7.31 6.10 -9.00
N ASN A 392 -8.31 5.52 -9.63
CA ASN A 392 -9.55 5.17 -8.96
C ASN A 392 -9.26 4.05 -7.96
N THR A 393 -9.45 4.31 -6.67
CA THR A 393 -9.34 3.34 -5.56
C THR A 393 -10.62 2.53 -5.35
N GLN A 394 -11.54 2.54 -6.31
CA GLN A 394 -12.80 1.78 -6.27
C GLN A 394 -12.61 0.28 -6.55
N ASN A 395 -12.03 -0.42 -5.57
CA ASN A 395 -12.31 -1.84 -5.34
C ASN A 395 -12.49 -2.12 -3.84
N THR A 396 -13.07 -1.16 -3.13
CA THR A 396 -13.54 -1.27 -1.75
C THR A 396 -14.87 -0.54 -1.63
N ASP A 397 -15.93 -1.04 -2.29
CA ASP A 397 -17.29 -0.57 -2.07
C ASP A 397 -17.97 -1.41 -0.98
N GLN A 398 -17.98 -0.87 0.23
CA GLN A 398 -19.23 -0.58 0.95
C GLN A 398 -19.06 0.83 1.52
N GLY A 399 -19.88 1.77 1.03
CA GLY A 399 -19.72 3.19 1.25
C GLY A 399 -20.10 3.67 2.64
N TYR A 400 -19.64 4.89 2.96
CA TYR A 400 -20.29 5.79 3.90
C TYR A 400 -20.43 7.14 3.21
N VAL A 401 -21.66 7.64 3.16
CA VAL A 401 -21.98 9.02 2.74
C VAL A 401 -21.94 9.87 4.01
N CYS A 402 -21.02 10.83 4.08
CA CYS A 402 -21.12 11.94 5.03
C CYS A 402 -21.89 13.09 4.37
N GLU A 403 -22.83 13.68 5.09
CA GLU A 403 -23.45 14.96 4.71
C GLU A 403 -22.39 16.09 4.68
N PRO A 404 -22.58 17.14 3.86
CA PRO A 404 -21.68 18.29 3.81
C PRO A 404 -21.60 19.01 5.17
N LEU A 405 -20.37 19.31 5.61
CA LEU A 405 -20.05 19.98 6.89
C LEU A 405 -20.81 21.32 7.10
N GLU A 406 -21.25 21.95 6.01
CA GLU A 406 -21.90 23.25 5.98
C GLU A 406 -23.29 23.26 6.65
N ASP A 407 -24.01 22.14 6.62
CA ASP A 407 -25.36 22.04 7.18
C ASP A 407 -25.37 21.70 8.68
N TYR A 408 -24.28 21.11 9.18
CA TYR A 408 -24.08 20.85 10.61
C TYR A 408 -23.73 22.15 11.37
N VAL A 409 -22.93 23.03 10.77
CA VAL A 409 -22.45 24.28 11.41
C VAL A 409 -23.57 25.31 11.56
N LYS A 410 -24.53 25.35 10.63
CA LYS A 410 -25.69 26.26 10.71
C LYS A 410 -26.64 25.96 11.88
N LYS A 411 -26.61 24.75 12.44
CA LYS A 411 -27.57 24.30 13.46
C LYS A 411 -27.18 24.64 14.91
N ILE A 412 -25.93 25.02 15.22
CA ILE A 412 -25.42 24.95 16.61
C ILE A 412 -25.01 26.29 17.27
N LEU A 413 -24.84 27.42 16.57
CA LEU A 413 -24.30 28.64 17.23
C LEU A 413 -25.30 29.81 17.37
N PRO A 414 -25.54 30.32 18.61
CA PRO A 414 -26.41 31.48 18.86
C PRO A 414 -25.76 32.82 18.46
N LYS A 415 -26.61 33.80 18.10
CA LYS A 415 -26.24 35.17 17.71
C LYS A 415 -25.99 36.07 18.93
N VAL A 416 -24.80 36.67 19.06
CA VAL A 416 -24.58 37.86 19.92
C VAL A 416 -23.67 38.87 19.21
N LYS A 417 -24.01 40.17 19.33
CA LYS A 417 -23.38 41.34 18.71
C LYS A 417 -22.22 41.91 19.57
N PRO A 418 -21.22 42.60 18.98
CA PRO A 418 -20.05 43.11 19.71
C PRO A 418 -20.25 44.52 20.31
N LYS A 419 -19.50 44.82 21.39
CA LYS A 419 -19.22 46.17 21.90
C LYS A 419 -17.70 46.34 22.03
N TYR A 420 -17.16 47.43 21.49
CA TYR A 420 -15.80 47.94 21.72
C TYR A 420 -15.81 48.98 22.86
N PRO A 421 -14.65 49.33 23.47
CA PRO A 421 -13.94 50.53 23.01
C PRO A 421 -12.39 50.51 23.06
N GLU A 422 -11.83 51.08 21.98
CA GLU A 422 -10.79 52.12 21.83
C GLU A 422 -9.37 52.10 22.48
N GLU A 423 -8.44 52.44 21.59
CA GLU A 423 -7.01 52.73 21.74
C GLU A 423 -6.69 53.96 22.62
N LYS A 424 -5.45 54.02 23.15
CA LYS A 424 -4.66 55.26 23.11
C LYS A 424 -3.16 55.03 22.84
N ASN A 425 -2.69 55.85 21.91
CA ASN A 425 -1.32 56.17 21.48
C ASN A 425 -0.25 56.36 22.58
N SER A 426 1.01 56.07 22.26
CA SER A 426 2.03 57.14 22.05
C SER A 426 3.44 56.60 21.74
N LYS A 427 4.20 57.43 21.02
CA LYS A 427 5.54 57.22 20.43
C LYS A 427 6.65 57.17 21.49
N SER A 428 7.70 56.38 21.25
CA SER A 428 9.11 56.81 21.43
C SER A 428 10.11 55.79 20.86
N LYS A 429 11.23 56.32 20.31
CA LYS A 429 12.38 55.60 19.80
C LYS A 429 13.18 54.96 20.94
N LEU A 430 13.36 53.65 20.87
CA LEU A 430 14.54 52.92 21.37
C LEU A 430 14.80 51.81 20.34
N SER A 431 16.04 51.60 19.92
CA SER A 431 16.43 50.52 19.01
C SER A 431 16.16 49.17 19.66
N LYS A 432 14.91 48.70 19.58
CA LYS A 432 14.52 47.37 20.06
C LYS A 432 14.99 46.36 19.04
N THR A 433 15.94 45.54 19.46
CA THR A 433 16.35 44.33 18.77
C THR A 433 15.11 43.48 18.47
N LYS A 434 14.85 43.20 17.19
CA LYS A 434 13.68 42.44 16.73
C LYS A 434 14.04 40.95 16.68
N GLU A 435 13.18 40.08 17.22
CA GLU A 435 13.30 38.65 16.99
C GLU A 435 12.68 38.29 15.61
N PRO A 436 13.43 37.66 14.69
CA PRO A 436 12.92 37.31 13.38
C PRO A 436 11.94 36.13 13.46
N LYS A 437 10.92 36.11 12.59
CA LYS A 437 10.04 34.93 12.45
C LYS A 437 10.82 33.77 11.83
N TYR A 438 10.67 32.57 12.38
CA TYR A 438 11.36 31.38 11.88
C TYR A 438 10.45 30.15 11.83
N CYS A 439 10.87 29.15 11.05
CA CYS A 439 10.23 27.85 10.95
C CYS A 439 11.32 26.76 11.03
N VAL A 440 11.16 25.80 11.93
CA VAL A 440 12.05 24.63 12.03
C VAL A 440 11.38 23.46 11.33
N LYS A 441 12.07 22.86 10.36
CA LYS A 441 11.66 21.67 9.61
C LYS A 441 12.70 20.58 9.82
N TYR A 442 12.28 19.33 9.75
CA TYR A 442 13.19 18.19 9.83
C TYR A 442 13.19 17.45 8.49
N ARG A 443 14.38 17.14 7.97
CA ARG A 443 14.55 16.39 6.74
C ARG A 443 15.16 15.04 7.05
N ASP A 444 14.55 14.00 6.49
CA ASP A 444 15.01 12.64 6.70
C ASP A 444 14.89 11.77 5.45
N VAL A 445 15.72 10.71 5.38
CA VAL A 445 15.69 9.67 4.36
C VAL A 445 15.17 8.39 5.02
N LEU A 446 13.92 8.05 4.73
CA LEU A 446 13.16 6.92 5.28
C LEU A 446 13.96 5.61 5.22
N ASP A 447 14.51 5.16 6.35
CA ASP A 447 15.31 3.93 6.47
C ASP A 447 14.48 2.80 7.10
N LEU A 448 14.75 1.54 6.75
CA LEU A 448 14.01 0.36 7.19
C LEU A 448 14.08 0.13 8.71
N LYS A 449 15.04 0.76 9.41
CA LYS A 449 15.14 0.77 10.88
C LYS A 449 13.97 1.51 11.56
N ASP A 450 13.29 2.40 10.85
CA ASP A 450 12.13 3.16 11.36
C ASP A 450 10.90 2.28 11.60
N TYR A 451 10.82 1.11 10.96
CA TYR A 451 9.74 0.13 11.18
C TYR A 451 9.98 -0.74 12.41
N SER A 452 11.22 -0.84 12.89
CA SER A 452 11.60 -1.65 14.06
C SER A 452 11.54 -0.88 15.38
N LEU A 453 11.58 0.45 15.33
CA LEU A 453 11.53 1.33 16.49
C LEU A 453 10.54 2.46 16.17
N MET A 454 9.28 2.32 16.57
CA MET A 454 8.47 3.53 16.73
C MET A 454 9.07 4.33 17.88
N GLY A 455 9.64 5.51 17.60
CA GLY A 455 9.89 6.56 18.60
C GLY A 455 11.23 7.25 18.57
N TYR A 456 11.24 8.45 19.15
CA TYR A 456 12.39 9.29 19.48
C TYR A 456 13.38 8.53 20.36
N THR A 457 14.23 7.76 19.71
CA THR A 457 15.52 7.34 20.25
C THR A 457 16.60 8.10 19.50
N ASP A 458 17.78 8.32 20.09
CA ASP A 458 18.94 8.93 19.42
C ASP A 458 19.30 8.23 18.09
N LEU A 459 18.78 7.02 17.86
CA LEU A 459 18.90 6.18 16.65
C LEU A 459 17.87 6.47 15.54
N SER A 460 16.91 7.38 15.78
CA SER A 460 15.79 7.73 14.90
C SER A 460 15.69 9.25 14.64
N ALA A 461 16.71 9.98 15.07
CA ALA A 461 16.83 11.41 14.84
C ALA A 461 16.83 11.69 13.32
N PRO A 462 16.15 12.75 12.87
CA PRO A 462 16.18 13.14 11.47
C PRO A 462 17.63 13.40 11.03
N LYS A 463 17.97 13.15 9.76
CA LYS A 463 19.33 13.40 9.27
C LYS A 463 19.73 14.88 9.32
N GLU A 464 18.79 15.79 9.07
CA GLU A 464 19.04 17.23 9.05
C GLU A 464 17.90 18.03 9.70
N ILE A 465 18.25 19.10 10.40
CA ILE A 465 17.34 20.19 10.80
C ILE A 465 17.45 21.31 9.77
N ILE A 466 16.33 21.88 9.33
CA ILE A 466 16.29 23.04 8.44
C ILE A 466 15.58 24.16 9.18
N VAL A 467 16.28 25.26 9.43
CA VAL A 467 15.73 26.47 10.03
C VAL A 467 15.58 27.53 8.94
N GLU A 468 14.35 27.92 8.64
CA GLU A 468 14.04 29.02 7.72
C GLU A 468 13.75 30.28 8.54
N ILE A 469 14.60 31.29 8.44
CA ILE A 469 14.51 32.55 9.20
C ILE A 469 14.16 33.69 8.24
N GLN A 470 13.06 34.39 8.50
CA GLN A 470 12.59 35.51 7.70
C GLN A 470 13.35 36.80 8.07
N LEU A 471 14.05 37.38 7.11
CA LEU A 471 14.94 38.54 7.28
C LEU A 471 14.66 39.60 6.20
N PRO A 472 13.50 40.29 6.26
CA PRO A 472 13.05 41.23 5.22
C PRO A 472 13.99 42.42 5.02
N GLU A 473 14.59 42.92 6.11
CA GLU A 473 15.46 44.11 6.12
C GLU A 473 16.91 43.81 5.70
N VAL A 474 17.28 42.53 5.55
CA VAL A 474 18.65 42.11 5.23
C VAL A 474 18.86 42.09 3.71
N GLN A 475 19.95 42.72 3.26
CA GLN A 475 20.33 42.75 1.85
C GLN A 475 21.62 41.98 1.56
N LYS A 476 22.57 41.97 2.49
CA LYS A 476 23.84 41.25 2.37
C LYS A 476 23.96 40.23 3.49
N ALA A 477 24.50 39.05 3.16
CA ALA A 477 24.73 38.00 4.16
C ALA A 477 25.79 38.40 5.20
N ILE A 478 26.68 39.34 4.86
CA ILE A 478 27.74 39.83 5.75
C ILE A 478 27.22 40.69 6.91
N ASP A 479 25.97 41.17 6.80
CA ASP A 479 25.35 42.01 7.82
C ASP A 479 24.80 41.17 8.99
N ILE A 480 24.92 39.83 8.91
CA ILE A 480 24.43 38.88 9.90
C ILE A 480 25.57 37.96 10.34
N GLU A 481 25.67 37.78 11.65
CA GLU A 481 26.47 36.77 12.32
C GLU A 481 25.57 35.58 12.70
N LEU A 482 25.99 34.37 12.35
CA LEU A 482 25.28 33.11 12.63
C LEU A 482 26.23 32.14 13.31
N ASP A 483 25.98 31.86 14.59
CA ASP A 483 26.73 30.89 15.38
C ASP A 483 25.90 29.64 15.64
N ILE A 484 26.51 28.48 15.38
CA ILE A 484 25.89 27.16 15.62
C ILE A 484 26.66 26.48 16.74
N LEU A 485 26.00 26.29 17.87
CA LEU A 485 26.46 25.47 18.99
C LEU A 485 25.84 24.08 18.90
N GLU A 486 26.31 23.16 19.74
CA GLU A 486 25.87 21.75 19.70
C GLU A 486 24.34 21.62 19.76
N LYS A 487 23.66 22.43 20.58
CA LYS A 487 22.19 22.43 20.70
C LYS A 487 21.57 23.83 20.61
N LYS A 488 22.26 24.81 20.03
CA LYS A 488 21.72 26.17 19.88
C LYS A 488 22.09 26.77 18.54
N LEU A 489 21.18 27.56 17.98
CA LEU A 489 21.43 28.44 16.86
C LEU A 489 21.28 29.88 17.35
N LEU A 490 22.34 30.66 17.20
CA LEU A 490 22.39 32.06 17.58
C LEU A 490 22.53 32.89 16.30
N LEU A 491 21.68 33.90 16.11
CA LEU A 491 21.77 34.82 14.98
C LEU A 491 21.74 36.25 15.50
N LYS A 492 22.70 37.08 15.10
CA LYS A 492 22.79 38.49 15.47
C LYS A 492 23.10 39.36 14.24
N SER A 493 22.64 40.61 14.24
CA SER A 493 23.07 41.59 13.24
C SER A 493 24.43 42.18 13.60
N CYS A 494 25.31 42.35 12.61
CA CYS A 494 26.64 42.92 12.81
C CYS A 494 26.56 44.41 13.25
N PRO A 495 27.50 44.90 14.07
CA PRO A 495 27.59 46.31 14.42
C PRO A 495 27.74 47.18 13.17
N GLY A 496 26.82 48.12 12.95
CA GLY A 496 26.80 49.01 11.77
C GLY A 496 25.83 48.60 10.65
N ALA A 497 25.09 47.49 10.80
CA ALA A 497 24.01 47.14 9.89
C ALA A 497 22.76 48.02 10.12
N ASN A 498 22.00 48.29 9.05
CA ASN A 498 20.76 49.08 9.11
C ASN A 498 19.57 48.34 9.74
N HIS A 499 19.81 47.18 10.36
CA HIS A 499 18.82 46.33 10.99
C HIS A 499 19.35 45.76 12.31
N SER A 500 18.45 45.39 13.22
CA SER A 500 18.81 44.82 14.52
C SER A 500 17.98 43.55 14.76
N TYR A 501 18.58 42.40 14.45
CA TYR A 501 18.02 41.08 14.71
C TYR A 501 18.83 40.34 15.79
N ASN A 502 18.12 39.63 16.66
CA ASN A 502 18.70 38.67 17.60
C ASN A 502 17.76 37.47 17.73
N LEU A 503 18.27 36.27 17.48
CA LEU A 503 17.55 35.01 17.65
C LEU A 503 18.44 34.07 18.46
N ASN A 504 17.86 33.48 19.50
CA ASN A 504 18.49 32.43 20.30
C ASN A 504 17.56 31.23 20.32
N LEU A 505 17.83 30.27 19.43
CA LEU A 505 16.98 29.11 19.20
C LEU A 505 17.63 27.86 19.80
N ASP A 506 16.93 27.24 20.75
CA ASP A 506 17.32 25.92 21.27
C ASP A 506 16.94 24.82 20.27
N LEU A 507 17.91 23.96 19.94
CA LEU A 507 17.76 22.84 19.01
C LEU A 507 17.46 21.55 19.79
N SER A 508 16.48 20.79 19.30
CA SER A 508 16.06 19.53 19.92
C SER A 508 17.13 18.42 19.85
N TYR A 509 18.10 18.53 18.94
CA TYR A 509 19.14 17.53 18.72
C TYR A 509 20.53 18.16 18.68
N ALA A 510 21.54 17.34 19.00
CA ALA A 510 22.93 17.72 18.85
C ALA A 510 23.30 17.76 17.35
N VAL A 511 23.74 18.91 16.86
CA VAL A 511 24.09 19.10 15.43
C VAL A 511 25.60 19.04 15.20
N ASP A 512 26.00 18.60 14.02
CA ASP A 512 27.38 18.77 13.55
C ASP A 512 27.59 20.21 13.09
N LYS A 513 28.13 21.03 14.00
CA LYS A 513 28.42 22.45 13.77
C LYS A 513 29.30 22.70 12.54
N ASN A 514 30.14 21.75 12.13
CA ASN A 514 31.08 21.92 11.03
C ASN A 514 30.50 21.51 9.66
N ALA A 515 29.42 20.73 9.65
CA ALA A 515 28.77 20.24 8.44
C ALA A 515 27.52 21.06 8.02
N GLY A 516 27.16 22.09 8.81
CA GLY A 516 26.04 22.98 8.54
C GLY A 516 26.20 23.80 7.26
N ARG A 517 25.08 24.10 6.58
CA ARG A 517 25.03 24.93 5.38
C ARG A 517 23.99 26.04 5.53
N ALA A 518 24.36 27.28 5.29
CA ALA A 518 23.44 28.41 5.31
C ALA A 518 23.33 29.06 3.92
N LYS A 519 22.10 29.40 3.49
CA LYS A 519 21.84 30.07 2.21
C LYS A 519 20.80 31.16 2.37
N LEU A 520 21.17 32.39 2.02
CA LEU A 520 20.26 33.54 1.99
C LEU A 520 19.60 33.67 0.62
N ASP A 521 18.28 33.49 0.54
CA ASP A 521 17.50 33.80 -0.65
C ASP A 521 17.10 35.28 -0.63
N LYS A 522 17.80 36.09 -1.44
CA LYS A 522 17.58 37.54 -1.53
C LYS A 522 16.20 37.92 -2.09
N THR A 523 15.59 37.04 -2.90
CA THR A 523 14.28 37.29 -3.51
C THR A 523 13.16 37.04 -2.52
N LYS A 524 13.27 35.95 -1.74
CA LYS A 524 12.28 35.58 -0.72
C LYS A 524 12.52 36.21 0.64
N LYS A 525 13.69 36.84 0.84
CA LYS A 525 14.14 37.38 2.13
C LYS A 525 14.16 36.34 3.26
N VAL A 526 14.60 35.12 2.93
CA VAL A 526 14.68 34.00 3.88
C VAL A 526 16.10 33.46 3.93
N LEU A 527 16.64 33.34 5.14
CA LEU A 527 17.87 32.59 5.41
C LEU A 527 17.49 31.14 5.73
N THR A 528 17.95 30.20 4.92
CA THR A 528 17.75 28.76 5.17
C THR A 528 19.04 28.17 5.73
N VAL A 529 19.00 27.69 6.97
CA VAL A 529 20.11 27.02 7.65
C VAL A 529 19.81 25.53 7.72
N SER A 530 20.62 24.71 7.06
CA SER A 530 20.55 23.24 7.07
C SER A 530 21.64 22.69 7.99
N LEU A 531 21.26 21.96 9.04
CA LEU A 531 22.13 21.47 10.09
C LEU A 531 22.04 19.94 10.16
N PRO A 532 23.09 19.20 9.75
CA PRO A 532 23.16 17.76 9.96
C PRO A 532 23.17 17.42 11.45
N ILE A 533 22.44 16.39 11.83
CA ILE A 533 22.41 15.89 13.22
C ILE A 533 23.59 14.93 13.43
N LYS A 534 24.29 15.06 14.56
CA LYS A 534 25.42 14.18 14.91
C LYS A 534 24.89 12.80 15.29
N GLU A 535 25.19 11.78 14.49
CA GLU A 535 24.85 10.39 14.82
C GLU A 535 25.54 9.98 16.14
N ARG A 536 24.77 9.57 17.15
CA ARG A 536 25.33 8.89 18.32
C ARG A 536 25.50 7.41 17.95
N GLY A 537 26.76 6.98 17.88
CA GLY A 537 27.11 5.59 17.65
C GLY A 537 26.41 4.64 18.61
N ILE A 538 26.22 3.41 18.16
CA ILE A 538 25.75 2.27 18.96
C ILE A 538 26.59 2.26 20.26
N PRO A 539 25.99 2.24 21.47
CA PRO A 539 26.77 1.94 22.67
C PRO A 539 27.45 0.60 22.41
N GLU A 540 28.79 0.57 22.47
CA GLU A 540 29.50 -0.71 22.47
C GLU A 540 28.79 -1.60 23.46
N THR A 541 28.21 -2.68 22.94
CA THR A 541 27.58 -3.69 23.76
C THR A 541 28.54 -4.02 24.87
N ILE A 542 28.12 -3.81 26.12
CA ILE A 542 28.80 -4.30 27.32
C ILE A 542 29.21 -5.72 26.98
N GLY A 543 30.52 -5.90 26.77
CA GLY A 543 31.09 -7.18 26.44
C GLY A 543 30.64 -8.13 27.52
N ARG A 544 29.93 -9.19 27.12
CA ARG A 544 29.85 -10.38 27.95
C ARG A 544 31.29 -10.80 28.21
N ASN A 545 31.77 -10.54 29.42
CA ASN A 545 32.86 -11.28 30.02
C ASN A 545 32.41 -12.74 30.15
N GLU A 546 32.42 -13.49 29.05
CA GLU A 546 32.66 -14.92 29.13
C GLU A 546 34.14 -15.06 29.45
N LYS A 547 34.44 -15.06 30.76
CA LYS A 547 35.67 -15.65 31.26
C LYS A 547 35.71 -17.08 30.75
N LYS A 548 36.67 -17.35 29.88
CA LYS A 548 37.30 -18.66 29.80
C LYS A 548 38.16 -18.78 31.04
N ASP A 549 37.71 -19.56 32.01
CA ASP A 549 38.58 -20.18 33.00
C ASP A 549 38.12 -21.64 33.13
N VAL A 550 38.99 -22.52 32.61
CA VAL A 550 39.19 -23.97 32.82
C VAL A 550 37.98 -24.90 32.75
#